data_AF-A0A396IUI5-F1
#
_entry.id   AF-A0A396IUI5-F1
#
_cell.length_a   1.000
_cell.length_b   1.000
_cell.length_c   1.000
_cell.angle_alpha   90.00
_cell.angle_beta   90.00
_cell.angle_gamma   90.00
#
_symmetry.space_group_name_H-M   'P 1'
#
loop_
_entity.id
_entity.type
_entity.pdbx_description
1 polymer ?
#
loop_
_entity_poly.entity_id
_entity_poly.type
_entity_poly.pdbx_seq_one_letter_code
_entity_poly.pdbx_strand_id
1 'polypeptide(L)'
;MHDFACYTKFRYLVLEKCGQGSTDDELSPTCVSSLLGIQIEGVAAGLWHTVCTSADGDVYAFGGNQFGQLGTGSDQAETLPRLLDCPSLENVNVKTISCGARHTALVTDNGKVFSWGWNKYGQLGLGDVIDRNIPSEVAIEGCIAKNVACGWWHTLLLAESPT
;
A
#
# COMPACT_ATOMS: atom_id res chain seq x y z
N MET A 1 36.43 -3.64 -19.44
CA MET A 1 35.50 -4.33 -18.52
C MET A 1 35.19 -3.32 -17.43
N HIS A 2 34.25 -2.42 -17.71
CA HIS A 2 33.86 -1.33 -16.81
C HIS A 2 32.48 -1.68 -16.27
N ASP A 3 32.46 -1.94 -14.98
CA ASP A 3 31.27 -2.22 -14.21
C ASP A 3 30.42 -0.94 -14.13
N PHE A 4 29.24 -0.98 -14.77
CA PHE A 4 28.26 0.08 -14.67
C PHE A 4 27.54 -0.07 -13.32
N ALA A 5 28.06 0.60 -12.28
CA ALA A 5 27.32 0.78 -11.05
C ALA A 5 26.10 1.67 -11.36
N CYS A 6 24.93 1.05 -11.47
CA CYS A 6 23.67 1.73 -11.76
C CYS A 6 23.30 2.63 -10.56
N TYR A 7 23.67 3.92 -10.68
CA TYR A 7 23.20 4.98 -9.81
C TYR A 7 21.74 5.28 -10.13
N THR A 8 20.80 4.48 -9.62
CA THR A 8 19.39 4.89 -9.55
C THR A 8 19.07 5.26 -8.10
N LYS A 9 19.21 6.55 -7.84
CA LYS A 9 19.10 7.19 -6.54
C LYS A 9 17.62 7.39 -6.18
N PHE A 10 16.90 6.34 -5.80
CA PHE A 10 15.62 6.49 -5.09
C PHE A 10 15.83 6.19 -3.61
N ARG A 11 16.15 7.25 -2.85
CA ARG A 11 16.03 7.22 -1.39
C ARG A 11 14.54 7.40 -1.09
N TYR A 12 13.81 6.32 -0.85
CA TYR A 12 12.43 6.42 -0.39
C TYR A 12 12.42 7.06 1.00
N LEU A 13 11.91 8.29 1.05
CA LEU A 13 11.79 9.11 2.25
C LEU A 13 10.45 8.76 2.89
N VAL A 14 10.46 8.05 4.01
CA VAL A 14 9.24 7.80 4.79
C VAL A 14 9.29 8.74 5.99
N LEU A 15 8.54 9.84 5.91
CA LEU A 15 8.30 10.71 7.05
C LEU A 15 7.05 10.21 7.75
N GLU A 16 7.20 9.92 9.04
CA GLU A 16 6.24 9.29 9.97
C GLU A 16 6.16 7.75 9.88
N LYS A 17 6.74 7.10 10.91
CA LYS A 17 6.98 5.64 11.06
C LYS A 17 7.96 5.07 10.04
N CYS A 18 9.24 5.27 10.33
CA CYS A 18 10.37 5.07 9.42
C CYS A 18 10.66 3.60 9.01
N GLY A 19 9.92 2.60 9.49
CA GLY A 19 10.20 1.21 9.15
C GLY A 19 11.54 0.70 9.70
N GLN A 20 12.10 1.33 10.74
CA GLN A 20 13.42 1.04 11.29
C GLN A 20 13.39 0.35 12.66
N GLY A 21 12.21 -0.06 13.13
CA GLY A 21 12.08 -0.71 14.44
C GLY A 21 11.97 0.25 15.63
N SER A 22 12.04 1.57 15.41
CA SER A 22 11.80 2.61 16.43
C SER A 22 10.53 3.43 16.14
N THR A 23 10.05 4.13 17.16
CA THR A 23 8.97 5.13 17.07
C THR A 23 9.46 6.58 17.06
N ASP A 24 10.77 6.80 17.12
CA ASP A 24 11.36 8.14 17.12
C ASP A 24 11.31 8.79 15.73
N ASP A 25 11.26 10.11 15.71
CA ASP A 25 11.24 10.89 14.48
C ASP A 25 12.63 10.94 13.83
N GLU A 26 12.71 10.53 12.56
CA GLU A 26 13.92 10.67 11.76
C GLU A 26 13.87 11.99 10.98
N LEU A 27 14.69 12.95 11.40
CA LEU A 27 14.78 14.28 10.77
C LEU A 27 15.68 14.28 9.53
N SER A 28 16.22 13.12 9.14
CA SER A 28 17.08 12.98 7.98
C SER A 28 16.68 11.75 7.14
N PRO A 29 16.91 11.77 5.82
CA PRO A 29 16.63 10.61 4.97
C PRO A 29 17.48 9.40 5.36
N THR A 30 16.88 8.44 6.05
CA THR A 30 17.55 7.23 6.53
C THR A 30 17.07 6.00 5.74
N CYS A 31 17.99 5.11 5.39
CA CYS A 31 17.66 3.90 4.64
C CYS A 31 16.90 2.89 5.52
N VAL A 32 15.88 2.23 4.95
CA VAL A 32 15.16 1.13 5.59
C VAL A 32 15.89 -0.17 5.28
N SER A 33 16.77 -0.62 6.18
CA SER A 33 17.69 -1.73 5.91
C SER A 33 16.99 -3.07 5.64
N SER A 34 15.78 -3.27 6.17
CA SER A 34 15.01 -4.50 5.95
C SER A 34 14.45 -4.64 4.53
N LEU A 35 14.45 -3.55 3.73
CA LEU A 35 14.07 -3.57 2.32
C LEU A 35 15.28 -3.64 1.39
N LEU A 36 16.50 -3.72 1.93
CA LEU A 36 17.70 -3.87 1.11
C LEU A 36 17.68 -5.20 0.35
N GLY A 37 17.94 -5.13 -0.95
CA GLY A 37 17.89 -6.28 -1.84
C GLY A 37 16.52 -6.54 -2.48
N ILE A 38 15.48 -5.82 -2.06
CA ILE A 38 14.16 -5.85 -2.70
C ILE A 38 14.06 -4.66 -3.65
N GLN A 39 13.66 -4.92 -4.89
CA GLN A 39 13.41 -3.86 -5.87
C GLN A 39 12.03 -3.26 -5.63
N ILE A 40 11.96 -2.17 -4.87
CA ILE A 40 10.71 -1.42 -4.63
C ILE A 40 10.36 -0.58 -5.87
N GLU A 41 9.13 -0.70 -6.33
CA GLU A 41 8.60 0.04 -7.50
C GLU A 41 7.58 1.11 -7.10
N GLY A 42 6.81 0.86 -6.04
CA GLY A 42 5.77 1.77 -5.56
C GLY A 42 5.87 2.02 -4.07
N VAL A 43 5.47 3.22 -3.65
CA VAL A 43 5.28 3.58 -2.25
C VAL A 43 4.05 4.47 -2.11
N ALA A 44 3.28 4.24 -1.08
CA ALA A 44 2.20 5.13 -0.64
C ALA A 44 2.26 5.30 0.87
N ALA A 45 2.09 6.53 1.34
CA ALA A 45 2.07 6.88 2.75
C ALA A 45 0.69 7.42 3.11
N GLY A 46 0.10 6.85 4.17
CA GLY A 46 -1.10 7.35 4.84
C GLY A 46 -0.74 8.23 6.03
N LEU A 47 -1.71 8.47 6.92
CA LEU A 47 -1.45 9.30 8.11
C LEU A 47 -0.55 8.59 9.13
N TRP A 48 -0.66 7.27 9.25
CA TRP A 48 0.10 6.51 10.25
C TRP A 48 0.77 5.27 9.70
N HIS A 49 0.65 4.99 8.40
CA HIS A 49 1.15 3.77 7.78
C HIS A 49 1.77 4.05 6.43
N THR A 50 2.66 3.16 6.02
CA THR A 50 3.29 3.15 4.70
C THR A 50 3.12 1.78 4.09
N VAL A 51 2.85 1.75 2.80
CA VAL A 51 2.78 0.53 2.01
C VAL A 51 3.68 0.68 0.79
N CYS A 52 4.47 -0.35 0.51
CA CYS A 52 5.39 -0.43 -0.61
C CYS A 52 5.05 -1.63 -1.47
N THR A 53 5.34 -1.55 -2.77
CA THR A 53 5.21 -2.66 -3.72
C THR A 53 6.56 -2.95 -4.35
N SER A 54 6.88 -4.22 -4.54
CA SER A 54 8.11 -4.66 -5.21
C SER A 54 7.86 -5.01 -6.68
N ALA A 55 8.95 -5.14 -7.45
CA ALA A 55 8.94 -5.60 -8.83
C ALA A 55 8.45 -7.05 -8.99
N ASP A 56 8.54 -7.85 -7.92
CA ASP A 56 8.04 -9.23 -7.88
C ASP A 56 6.53 -9.30 -7.56
N GLY A 57 5.88 -8.14 -7.35
CA GLY A 57 4.47 -8.03 -6.99
C GLY A 57 4.19 -8.05 -5.49
N ASP A 58 5.19 -8.33 -4.65
CA ASP A 58 5.04 -8.33 -3.20
C ASP A 58 4.61 -6.96 -2.65
N VAL A 59 3.76 -6.99 -1.62
CA VAL A 59 3.30 -5.80 -0.89
C VAL A 59 3.88 -5.82 0.52
N TYR A 60 4.56 -4.75 0.91
CA TYR A 60 5.11 -4.57 2.25
C TYR A 60 4.39 -3.44 2.96
N ALA A 61 3.96 -3.65 4.21
CA ALA A 61 3.25 -2.64 4.98
C ALA A 61 3.90 -2.46 6.36
N PHE A 62 3.92 -1.22 6.86
CA PHE A 62 4.40 -0.89 8.20
C PHE A 62 3.79 0.42 8.72
N GLY A 63 3.90 0.62 10.03
CA GLY A 63 3.36 1.75 10.77
C GLY A 63 2.20 1.34 11.69
N GLY A 64 1.35 2.30 12.01
CA GLY A 64 0.15 2.13 12.82
C GLY A 64 -0.91 1.30 12.10
N ASN A 65 -1.59 0.43 12.86
CA ASN A 65 -2.52 -0.54 12.30
C ASN A 65 -3.85 -0.63 13.08
N GLN A 66 -4.24 0.44 13.77
CA GLN A 66 -5.40 0.45 14.68
C GLN A 66 -6.73 0.04 14.03
N PHE A 67 -6.85 0.11 12.71
CA PHE A 67 -8.04 -0.27 11.96
C PHE A 67 -7.73 -1.25 10.83
N GLY A 68 -6.62 -1.99 10.94
CA GLY A 68 -6.24 -2.97 9.94
C GLY A 68 -5.70 -2.37 8.64
N GLN A 69 -5.29 -1.10 8.62
CA GLN A 69 -4.80 -0.42 7.41
C GLN A 69 -3.51 -1.02 6.81
N LEU A 70 -2.80 -1.87 7.56
CA LEU A 70 -1.67 -2.63 7.05
C LEU A 70 -2.12 -3.86 6.26
N GLY A 71 -3.35 -4.38 6.45
CA GLY A 71 -3.89 -5.49 5.68
C GLY A 71 -3.39 -6.88 6.09
N THR A 72 -2.72 -7.00 7.24
CA THR A 72 -2.06 -8.23 7.72
C THR A 72 -3.00 -9.24 8.38
N GLY A 73 -4.31 -9.00 8.36
CA GLY A 73 -5.30 -9.76 9.14
C GLY A 73 -5.25 -9.50 10.65
N SER A 74 -4.53 -8.46 11.08
CA SER A 74 -4.39 -8.04 12.48
C SER A 74 -4.53 -6.53 12.59
N ASP A 75 -4.72 -6.05 13.82
CA ASP A 75 -4.73 -4.61 14.15
C ASP A 75 -3.44 -4.18 14.89
N GLN A 76 -2.40 -5.02 14.84
CA GLN A 76 -1.12 -4.75 15.49
C GLN A 76 -0.24 -3.88 14.60
N ALA A 77 0.35 -2.85 15.19
CA ALA A 77 1.28 -1.96 14.50
C ALA A 77 2.60 -2.70 14.21
N GLU A 78 3.21 -2.38 13.06
CA GLU A 78 4.46 -2.98 12.63
C GLU A 78 5.51 -1.87 12.51
N THR A 79 6.62 -1.96 13.23
CA THR A 79 7.69 -0.94 13.18
C THR A 79 8.71 -1.23 12.10
N LEU A 80 8.64 -2.39 11.47
CA LEU A 80 9.44 -2.81 10.33
C LEU A 80 8.51 -3.20 9.16
N PRO A 81 8.92 -2.98 7.91
CA PRO A 81 8.24 -3.49 6.73
C PRO A 81 7.92 -4.98 6.87
N ARG A 82 6.63 -5.30 6.85
CA ARG A 82 6.12 -6.66 6.91
C ARG A 82 5.53 -7.03 5.55
N LEU A 83 5.96 -8.18 5.03
CA LEU A 83 5.33 -8.77 3.85
C LEU A 83 3.86 -9.07 4.16
N LEU A 84 2.99 -8.59 3.28
CA LEU A 84 1.57 -8.85 3.32
C LEU A 84 1.30 -10.20 2.66
N ASP A 85 1.37 -11.26 3.47
CA ASP A 85 1.01 -12.61 3.03
C ASP A 85 -0.52 -12.77 3.09
N CYS A 86 -1.18 -12.47 1.97
CA CYS A 86 -2.62 -12.57 1.85
C CYS A 86 -3.02 -13.33 0.58
N PRO A 87 -3.85 -14.40 0.69
CA PRO A 87 -4.32 -15.15 -0.48
C PRO A 87 -5.07 -14.31 -1.52
N SER A 88 -5.68 -13.19 -1.12
CA SER A 88 -6.42 -12.33 -2.06
C SER A 88 -5.50 -11.54 -3.01
N LEU A 89 -4.22 -11.40 -2.68
CA LEU A 89 -3.20 -10.77 -3.51
C LEU A 89 -2.20 -11.77 -4.09
N GLU A 90 -2.44 -13.07 -3.95
CA GLU A 90 -1.56 -14.08 -4.54
C GLU A 90 -1.60 -13.99 -6.08
N ASN A 91 -0.43 -13.95 -6.72
CA ASN A 91 -0.29 -13.79 -8.17
C ASN A 91 -0.92 -12.50 -8.73
N VAL A 92 -0.99 -11.45 -7.90
CA VAL A 92 -1.49 -10.13 -8.30
C VAL A 92 -0.34 -9.16 -8.48
N ASN A 93 -0.19 -8.65 -9.70
CA ASN A 93 0.75 -7.56 -9.97
C ASN A 93 0.09 -6.21 -9.65
N VAL A 94 0.65 -5.51 -8.66
CA VAL A 94 0.17 -4.20 -8.24
C VAL A 94 0.70 -3.12 -9.17
N LYS A 95 -0.21 -2.38 -9.80
CA LYS A 95 0.12 -1.30 -10.72
C LYS A 95 0.25 0.05 -10.02
N THR A 96 -0.69 0.34 -9.12
CA THR A 96 -0.72 1.57 -8.35
C THR A 96 -1.27 1.29 -6.97
N ILE A 97 -0.78 2.05 -6.00
CA ILE A 97 -1.20 1.97 -4.61
C ILE A 97 -1.39 3.38 -4.06
N SER A 98 -2.41 3.55 -3.23
CA SER A 98 -2.70 4.80 -2.54
C SER A 98 -3.11 4.52 -1.10
N CYS A 99 -2.63 5.37 -0.21
CA CYS A 99 -2.98 5.33 1.21
C CYS A 99 -3.77 6.59 1.56
N GLY A 100 -4.90 6.42 2.25
CA GLY A 100 -5.64 7.52 2.86
C GLY A 100 -5.21 7.73 4.31
N ALA A 101 -6.07 8.35 5.12
CA ALA A 101 -5.74 8.56 6.53
C ALA A 101 -5.47 7.23 7.26
N ARG A 102 -6.37 6.26 7.10
CA ARG A 102 -6.35 4.98 7.81
C ARG A 102 -6.91 3.84 6.97
N HIS A 103 -6.79 3.95 5.65
CA HIS A 103 -7.17 2.92 4.70
C HIS A 103 -6.17 2.90 3.55
N THR A 104 -6.16 1.79 2.82
CA THR A 104 -5.29 1.56 1.67
C THR A 104 -6.14 1.04 0.53
N ALA A 105 -5.83 1.47 -0.68
CA ALA A 105 -6.38 0.90 -1.89
C ALA A 105 -5.28 0.70 -2.93
N LEU A 106 -5.44 -0.34 -3.75
CA LEU A 106 -4.57 -0.59 -4.88
C LEU A 106 -5.36 -0.97 -6.12
N VAL A 107 -4.72 -0.78 -7.27
CA VAL A 107 -5.18 -1.27 -8.56
C VAL A 107 -4.11 -2.17 -9.14
N THR A 108 -4.53 -3.27 -9.71
CA THR A 108 -3.67 -4.28 -10.34
C THR A 108 -3.50 -4.02 -11.83
N ASP A 109 -2.55 -4.70 -12.47
CA ASP A 109 -2.36 -4.59 -13.93
C ASP A 109 -3.57 -5.07 -14.75
N ASN A 110 -4.32 -6.05 -14.22
CA ASN A 110 -5.56 -6.52 -14.82
C ASN A 110 -6.79 -5.67 -14.46
N GLY A 111 -6.59 -4.53 -13.78
CA GLY A 111 -7.64 -3.56 -13.48
C GLY A 111 -8.57 -3.95 -12.33
N LYS A 112 -8.21 -4.95 -11.53
CA LYS A 112 -8.89 -5.24 -10.26
C LYS A 112 -8.54 -4.18 -9.23
N VAL A 113 -9.47 -3.95 -8.30
CA VAL A 113 -9.32 -2.99 -7.22
C VAL A 113 -9.43 -3.71 -5.90
N PHE A 114 -8.51 -3.41 -4.98
CA PHE A 114 -8.56 -3.93 -3.62
C PHE A 114 -8.50 -2.76 -2.64
N SER A 115 -9.25 -2.88 -1.54
CA SER A 115 -9.26 -1.89 -0.48
C SER A 115 -9.35 -2.55 0.89
N TRP A 116 -8.72 -1.92 1.88
CA TRP A 116 -8.75 -2.35 3.28
C TRP A 116 -8.44 -1.20 4.25
N GLY A 117 -8.68 -1.45 5.53
CA GLY A 117 -8.51 -0.54 6.64
C GLY A 117 -9.84 -0.02 7.18
N TRP A 118 -9.81 1.20 7.67
CA TRP A 118 -10.96 1.90 8.25
C TRP A 118 -12.04 2.20 7.19
N ASN A 119 -13.32 1.97 7.52
CA ASN A 119 -14.44 2.07 6.58
C ASN A 119 -15.71 2.78 7.12
N LYS A 120 -15.61 3.59 8.19
CA LYS A 120 -16.82 4.18 8.82
C LYS A 120 -17.64 5.09 7.91
N TYR A 121 -17.06 5.62 6.84
CA TYR A 121 -17.75 6.46 5.86
C TYR A 121 -17.95 5.76 4.51
N GLY A 122 -17.68 4.46 4.43
CA GLY A 122 -17.78 3.69 3.18
C GLY A 122 -16.60 3.93 2.22
N GLN A 123 -15.47 4.46 2.70
CA GLN A 123 -14.30 4.76 1.87
C GLN A 123 -13.68 3.53 1.18
N LEU A 124 -13.98 2.32 1.64
CA LEU A 124 -13.52 1.09 0.99
C LEU A 124 -14.34 0.75 -0.27
N GLY A 125 -15.54 1.31 -0.43
CA GLY A 125 -16.37 1.07 -1.61
C GLY A 125 -17.03 -0.32 -1.67
N LEU A 126 -17.09 -1.04 -0.55
CA LEU A 126 -17.56 -2.44 -0.49
C LEU A 126 -19.09 -2.58 -0.29
N GLY A 127 -19.83 -1.47 -0.38
CA GLY A 127 -21.28 -1.45 -0.13
C GLY A 127 -21.68 -1.53 1.35
N ASP A 128 -20.71 -1.45 2.26
CA ASP A 128 -20.89 -1.43 3.71
C ASP A 128 -19.96 -0.41 4.40
N VAL A 129 -20.08 -0.30 5.72
CA VAL A 129 -19.25 0.56 6.59
C VAL A 129 -18.40 -0.24 7.58
N ILE A 130 -18.07 -1.50 7.21
CA ILE A 130 -17.33 -2.44 8.04
C ILE A 130 -15.85 -2.33 7.71
N ASP A 131 -15.02 -2.15 8.75
CA ASP A 131 -13.57 -2.10 8.63
C ASP A 131 -13.04 -3.46 8.14
N ARG A 132 -12.04 -3.48 7.27
CA ARG A 132 -11.43 -4.71 6.74
C ARG A 132 -9.95 -4.73 7.08
N ASN A 133 -9.47 -5.73 7.79
CA ASN A 133 -8.05 -5.85 8.11
C ASN A 133 -7.26 -6.74 7.13
N ILE A 134 -7.91 -7.14 6.03
CA ILE A 134 -7.30 -7.85 4.89
C ILE A 134 -7.75 -7.18 3.58
N PRO A 135 -6.92 -7.18 2.52
CA PRO A 135 -7.32 -6.70 1.20
C PRO A 135 -8.58 -7.40 0.71
N SER A 136 -9.62 -6.61 0.45
CA SER A 136 -10.90 -7.06 -0.08
C SER A 136 -11.09 -6.53 -1.49
N GLU A 137 -11.47 -7.39 -2.43
CA GLU A 137 -11.74 -6.98 -3.81
C GLU A 137 -13.00 -6.10 -3.88
N VAL A 138 -12.88 -4.95 -4.52
CA VAL A 138 -14.00 -4.02 -4.78
C VAL A 138 -14.53 -4.33 -6.18
N ALA A 139 -15.77 -4.81 -6.25
CA ALA A 139 -16.42 -5.13 -7.52
C ALA A 139 -16.76 -3.84 -8.28
N ILE A 140 -16.32 -3.77 -9.54
CA ILE A 140 -16.61 -2.65 -10.44
C ILE A 140 -17.15 -3.22 -11.74
N GLU A 141 -18.43 -3.00 -11.98
CA GLU A 141 -19.10 -3.53 -13.16
C GLU A 141 -18.80 -2.69 -14.41
N GLY A 142 -18.51 -3.37 -15.51
CA GLY A 142 -18.42 -2.75 -16.83
C GLY A 142 -17.27 -1.75 -17.01
N CYS A 143 -16.27 -1.74 -16.13
CA CYS A 143 -15.12 -0.84 -16.20
C CYS A 143 -13.80 -1.55 -15.85
N ILE A 144 -12.70 -1.03 -16.35
CA ILE A 144 -11.33 -1.43 -16.01
C ILE A 144 -10.69 -0.28 -15.24
N ALA A 145 -10.33 -0.52 -13.98
CA ALA A 145 -9.65 0.47 -13.16
C ALA A 145 -8.25 0.79 -13.71
N LYS A 146 -7.89 2.07 -13.73
CA LYS A 146 -6.59 2.54 -14.20
C LYS A 146 -5.74 3.15 -13.10
N ASN A 147 -6.38 3.89 -12.20
CA ASN A 147 -5.70 4.57 -11.11
C ASN A 147 -6.62 4.74 -9.90
N VAL A 148 -6.03 4.85 -8.72
CA VAL A 148 -6.72 5.08 -7.44
C VAL A 148 -6.04 6.21 -6.68
N ALA A 149 -6.85 7.04 -6.02
CA ALA A 149 -6.38 8.08 -5.12
C ALA A 149 -7.21 8.08 -3.84
N CYS A 150 -6.54 7.97 -2.70
CA CYS A 150 -7.15 7.97 -1.39
C CYS A 150 -6.96 9.35 -0.73
N GLY A 151 -8.06 9.99 -0.37
CA GLY A 151 -8.06 11.14 0.50
C GLY A 151 -8.10 10.73 1.97
N TRP A 152 -8.37 11.70 2.85
CA TRP A 152 -8.48 11.40 4.29
C TRP A 152 -9.62 10.41 4.59
N TRP A 153 -10.80 10.66 4.03
CA TRP A 153 -12.04 9.92 4.32
C TRP A 153 -12.79 9.45 3.06
N HIS A 154 -12.14 9.48 1.89
CA HIS A 154 -12.76 9.08 0.64
C HIS A 154 -11.74 8.43 -0.30
N THR A 155 -12.24 7.68 -1.27
CA THR A 155 -11.45 7.03 -2.33
C THR A 155 -12.01 7.46 -3.68
N LEU A 156 -11.13 7.86 -4.59
CA LEU A 156 -11.46 8.15 -5.98
C LEU A 156 -10.80 7.12 -6.88
N LEU A 157 -11.52 6.71 -7.92
CA LEU A 157 -11.04 5.77 -8.91
C LEU A 157 -11.21 6.34 -10.31
N LEU A 158 -10.15 6.25 -11.11
CA LEU A 158 -10.22 6.47 -12.55
C LEU A 158 -10.39 5.12 -13.22
N ALA A 159 -11.45 4.96 -14.01
CA ALA A 159 -11.74 3.74 -14.74
C ALA A 159 -12.19 4.04 -16.18
N GLU A 160 -11.98 3.08 -17.07
CA GLU A 160 -12.36 3.15 -18.48
C GLU A 160 -13.33 2.01 -18.81
N SER A 161 -14.26 2.25 -19.74
CA SER A 161 -15.10 1.18 -20.28
C SER A 161 -14.27 0.24 -21.15
N PRO A 162 -14.49 -1.09 -21.12
CA PRO A 162 -13.96 -2.00 -22.11
C PRO A 162 -14.44 -1.54 -23.50
N THR A 163 -13.50 -1.21 -24.39
CA THR A 163 -13.76 -0.89 -25.79
C THR A 163 -14.25 -2.09 -26.56
#